data_AF-A0A7X7WH69-F1
#
_entry.id   AF-A0A7X7WH69-F1
#
_cell.length_a   1.000
_cell.length_b   1.000
_cell.length_c   1.000
_cell.angle_alpha   90.00
_cell.angle_beta   90.00
_cell.angle_gamma   90.00
#
_symmetry.space_group_name_H-M   'P 1'
#
loop_
_entity.id
_entity.type
_entity.pdbx_description
1 polymer ?
#
loop_
_entity_poly.entity_id
_entity_poly.type
_entity_poly.pdbx_seq_one_letter_code
_entity_poly.pdbx_strand_id
1 'polypeptide(L)'
;MLNNKDKIRLLFRIGYVYHKAAFDPVIDLLMDNPKYDVWFSLDSERIRRFGFLDFSYRAPIIKEWERHNYRFTDDTKGFDIVITGDTLRNSADYGKTLLCFLNHGTGIKNLLYRNLAKVPKDKYQIFVEGPHRLNSLLNSPALGKNEVHLIGLPKLDYVIQGRYNDKRALLERWGLNPTRQTVLFAPTYKPTCLYEVKDYIFE
;
A
#
# COMPACT_ATOMS: atom_id res chain seq x y z
N MET A 1 5.99 2.40 -31.48
CA MET A 1 5.18 1.77 -30.42
C MET A 1 5.93 0.55 -29.93
N LEU A 2 6.21 0.42 -28.63
CA LEU A 2 6.84 -0.79 -28.08
C LEU A 2 5.91 -1.98 -28.26
N ASN A 3 6.43 -3.13 -28.67
CA ASN A 3 5.65 -4.35 -28.78
C ASN A 3 5.26 -4.80 -27.35
N ASN A 4 4.12 -5.47 -27.16
CA ASN A 4 3.67 -5.84 -25.80
C ASN A 4 4.65 -6.79 -25.07
N LYS A 5 5.58 -7.42 -25.81
CA LYS A 5 6.66 -8.26 -25.28
C LYS A 5 7.88 -7.47 -24.76
N ASP A 6 7.98 -6.18 -25.04
CA ASP A 6 9.12 -5.34 -24.65
C ASP A 6 8.86 -4.52 -23.38
N LYS A 7 7.64 -4.60 -22.82
CA LYS A 7 7.26 -3.89 -21.60
C LYS A 7 7.67 -4.67 -20.36
N ILE A 8 8.08 -3.94 -19.33
CA ILE A 8 8.35 -4.50 -18.00
C ILE A 8 7.01 -4.79 -17.34
N ARG A 9 6.72 -6.06 -17.08
CA ARG A 9 5.49 -6.48 -16.41
C ARG A 9 5.62 -6.27 -14.92
N LEU A 10 4.77 -5.41 -14.36
CA LEU A 10 4.84 -5.01 -12.96
C LEU A 10 3.53 -5.35 -12.24
N LEU A 11 3.63 -6.00 -11.09
CA LEU A 11 2.51 -6.30 -10.22
C LEU A 11 2.56 -5.47 -8.94
N PHE A 12 1.53 -4.66 -8.70
CA PHE A 12 1.24 -4.11 -7.38
C PHE A 12 0.38 -5.12 -6.60
N ARG A 13 0.98 -5.75 -5.61
CA ARG A 13 0.30 -6.66 -4.69
C ARG A 13 -0.20 -5.89 -3.47
N ILE A 14 -1.49 -5.60 -3.48
CA ILE A 14 -2.16 -4.81 -2.44
C ILE A 14 -2.74 -5.79 -1.41
N GLY A 15 -2.23 -5.77 -0.18
CA GLY A 15 -2.74 -6.63 0.88
C GLY A 15 -4.16 -6.24 1.31
N TYR A 16 -4.34 -4.94 1.58
CA TYR A 16 -5.60 -4.30 1.92
C TYR A 16 -5.72 -2.96 1.18
N VAL A 17 -6.92 -2.46 0.94
CA VAL A 17 -7.21 -1.20 0.24
C VAL A 17 -6.44 -0.03 0.84
N TYR A 18 -6.31 0.03 2.17
CA TYR A 18 -5.58 1.12 2.82
C TYR A 18 -4.08 1.13 2.48
N HIS A 19 -3.51 0.01 2.00
CA HIS A 19 -2.13 -0.04 1.49
C HIS A 19 -1.98 0.75 0.20
N LYS A 20 -3.02 0.81 -0.64
CA LYS A 20 -2.98 1.48 -1.94
C LYS A 20 -2.60 2.95 -1.82
N ALA A 21 -3.08 3.64 -0.79
CA ALA A 21 -2.72 5.05 -0.54
C ALA A 21 -1.21 5.25 -0.37
N ALA A 22 -0.47 4.23 0.07
CA ALA A 22 0.99 4.29 0.13
C ALA A 22 1.68 4.16 -1.24
N PHE A 23 0.99 3.56 -2.19
CA PHE A 23 1.50 3.28 -3.53
C PHE A 23 1.01 4.29 -4.56
N ASP A 24 -0.09 5.00 -4.31
CA ASP A 24 -0.74 5.85 -5.31
C ASP A 24 0.23 6.75 -6.09
N PRO A 25 1.15 7.51 -5.46
CA PRO A 25 2.08 8.36 -6.21
C PRO A 25 3.02 7.58 -7.14
N VAL A 26 3.38 6.36 -6.74
CA VAL A 26 4.20 5.44 -7.54
C VAL A 26 3.35 4.77 -8.62
N ILE A 27 2.09 4.46 -8.32
CA ILE A 27 1.13 3.90 -9.29
C ILE A 27 0.90 4.89 -10.42
N ASP A 28 0.54 6.14 -10.12
CA ASP A 28 0.27 7.16 -11.13
C ASP A 28 1.50 7.34 -12.04
N LEU A 29 2.71 7.47 -11.44
CA LEU A 29 3.97 7.59 -12.19
C LEU A 29 4.24 6.40 -13.13
N LEU A 30 3.98 5.16 -12.68
CA LEU A 30 4.26 3.96 -13.45
C LEU A 30 3.18 3.66 -14.50
N MET A 31 1.91 3.98 -14.22
CA MET A 31 0.81 3.84 -15.17
C MET A 31 0.95 4.81 -16.35
N ASP A 32 1.48 6.01 -16.11
CA ASP A 32 1.73 7.01 -17.16
C ASP A 32 2.99 6.70 -18.00
N ASN A 33 3.82 5.75 -17.56
CA ASN A 33 5.06 5.40 -18.23
C ASN A 33 4.86 4.22 -19.20
N PRO A 34 5.01 4.42 -20.53
CA PRO A 34 4.71 3.39 -21.53
C PRO A 34 5.65 2.17 -21.50
N LYS A 35 6.74 2.22 -20.73
CA LYS A 35 7.67 1.10 -20.54
C LYS A 35 7.10 0.02 -19.61
N TYR A 36 6.12 0.35 -18.78
CA TYR A 36 5.56 -0.58 -17.80
C TYR A 36 4.19 -1.12 -18.25
N ASP A 37 4.01 -2.42 -18.03
CA ASP A 37 2.73 -3.10 -18.12
C ASP A 37 2.25 -3.37 -16.68
N VAL A 38 1.49 -2.42 -16.12
CA VAL A 38 1.10 -2.42 -14.70
C VAL A 38 -0.16 -3.25 -14.46
N TRP A 39 -0.07 -4.16 -13.50
CA TRP A 39 -1.14 -5.03 -13.02
C TRP A 39 -1.29 -4.91 -11.51
N PHE A 40 -2.46 -5.30 -11.00
CA PHE A 40 -2.80 -5.24 -9.60
C PHE A 40 -3.35 -6.58 -9.10
N SER A 41 -3.08 -6.89 -7.85
CA SER A 41 -3.82 -7.89 -7.10
C SER A 41 -4.25 -7.31 -5.76
N LEU A 42 -5.40 -7.74 -5.26
CA LEU A 42 -5.92 -7.36 -3.95
C LEU A 42 -6.08 -8.63 -3.13
N ASP A 43 -5.38 -8.81 -2.02
CA ASP A 43 -5.43 -10.08 -1.26
C ASP A 43 -6.67 -10.21 -0.40
N SER A 44 -6.94 -9.20 0.42
CA SER A 44 -7.85 -9.33 1.54
C SER A 44 -8.64 -8.05 1.72
N GLU A 45 -9.94 -8.17 1.50
CA GLU A 45 -10.91 -7.21 2.01
C GLU A 45 -12.09 -7.97 2.59
N ARG A 46 -12.54 -7.55 3.77
CA ARG A 46 -13.56 -8.26 4.53
C ARG A 46 -14.61 -7.31 5.01
N ILE A 47 -15.87 -7.70 4.84
CA ILE A 47 -17.00 -7.03 5.46
C ILE A 47 -17.61 -7.96 6.51
N ARG A 48 -17.86 -7.41 7.69
CA ARG A 48 -18.56 -8.15 8.75
C ARG A 48 -20.06 -8.06 8.51
N ARG A 49 -20.73 -9.21 8.43
CA ARG A 49 -22.19 -9.33 8.38
C ARG A 49 -22.68 -10.17 9.55
N PHE A 50 -23.93 -9.94 9.96
CA PHE A 50 -24.57 -10.63 11.09
C PHE A 50 -23.81 -10.51 12.42
N GLY A 51 -22.92 -9.51 12.57
CA GLY A 51 -22.18 -9.26 13.82
C GLY A 51 -20.95 -10.14 14.07
N PHE A 52 -20.81 -11.30 13.42
CA PHE A 52 -19.71 -12.24 13.69
C PHE A 52 -19.13 -12.95 12.45
N LEU A 53 -19.74 -12.82 11.27
CA LEU A 53 -19.26 -13.49 10.06
C LEU A 53 -18.52 -12.51 9.15
N ASP A 54 -17.27 -12.84 8.83
CA ASP A 54 -16.47 -12.08 7.86
C ASP A 54 -16.64 -12.66 6.46
N PHE A 55 -17.07 -11.83 5.50
CA PHE A 55 -17.22 -12.19 4.09
C PHE A 55 -16.19 -11.44 3.25
N SER A 56 -15.67 -12.08 2.20
CA SER A 56 -14.82 -11.40 1.21
C SER A 56 -15.57 -10.21 0.59
N TYR A 57 -14.90 -9.07 0.50
CA TYR A 57 -15.42 -7.83 -0.10
C TYR A 57 -14.53 -7.33 -1.25
N ARG A 58 -13.66 -8.20 -1.79
CA ARG A 58 -12.72 -7.85 -2.87
C ARG A 58 -13.43 -7.49 -4.17
N ALA A 59 -14.39 -8.30 -4.60
CA ALA A 59 -14.98 -8.20 -5.95
C ALA A 59 -15.66 -6.84 -6.23
N PRO A 60 -16.46 -6.25 -5.31
CA PRO A 60 -17.01 -4.91 -5.51
C PRO A 60 -15.93 -3.83 -5.69
N ILE A 61 -14.83 -3.94 -4.94
CA ILE A 61 -13.73 -2.97 -4.99
C ILE A 61 -12.96 -3.10 -6.30
N ILE A 62 -12.63 -4.32 -6.70
CA ILE A 62 -11.95 -4.61 -7.98
C ILE A 62 -12.79 -4.06 -9.14
N LYS A 63 -14.09 -4.37 -9.18
CA LYS A 63 -15.00 -3.89 -10.24
C LYS A 63 -15.05 -2.37 -10.33
N GLU A 64 -15.01 -1.68 -9.19
CA GLU A 64 -14.96 -0.22 -9.18
C GLU A 64 -13.62 0.29 -9.72
N TRP A 65 -12.49 -0.28 -9.29
CA TRP A 65 -11.17 0.13 -9.77
C TRP A 65 -10.93 -0.18 -11.25
N GLU A 66 -11.50 -1.26 -11.78
CA GLU A 66 -11.45 -1.55 -13.23
C GLU A 66 -12.09 -0.44 -14.08
N ARG A 67 -13.13 0.24 -13.55
CA ARG A 67 -13.71 1.42 -14.22
C ARG A 67 -12.76 2.62 -14.30
N HIS A 68 -11.75 2.65 -13.42
CA HIS A 68 -10.69 3.65 -13.40
C HIS A 68 -9.41 3.14 -14.09
N ASN A 69 -9.53 2.18 -15.01
CA ASN A 69 -8.44 1.59 -15.81
C ASN A 69 -7.38 0.79 -15.04
N TYR A 70 -7.69 0.34 -13.83
CA TYR A 70 -6.83 -0.60 -13.11
C TYR A 70 -7.04 -2.02 -13.63
N ARG A 71 -5.97 -2.75 -13.94
CA ARG A 71 -6.04 -4.13 -14.45
C ARG A 71 -5.72 -5.14 -13.35
N PHE A 72 -6.66 -6.00 -13.01
CA PHE A 72 -6.50 -7.00 -11.95
C PHE A 72 -6.11 -8.37 -12.51
N THR A 73 -5.34 -9.11 -11.72
CA THR A 73 -5.06 -10.52 -11.94
C THR A 73 -4.97 -11.27 -10.62
N ASP A 74 -5.24 -12.57 -10.67
CA ASP A 74 -4.93 -13.51 -9.58
C ASP A 74 -3.61 -14.28 -9.85
N ASP A 75 -2.97 -14.06 -11.00
CA ASP A 75 -1.67 -14.65 -11.33
C ASP A 75 -0.54 -14.02 -10.48
N THR A 76 0.35 -14.86 -9.94
CA THR A 76 1.54 -14.40 -9.22
C THR A 76 2.81 -14.46 -10.08
N LYS A 77 2.81 -15.23 -11.18
CA LYS A 77 3.99 -15.49 -12.01
C LYS A 77 4.02 -14.64 -13.28
N GLY A 78 5.22 -14.52 -13.86
CA GLY A 78 5.42 -13.86 -15.16
C GLY A 78 5.52 -12.34 -15.07
N PHE A 79 5.78 -11.82 -13.86
CA PHE A 79 6.10 -10.42 -13.61
C PHE A 79 7.61 -10.25 -13.44
N ASP A 80 8.14 -9.18 -14.00
CA ASP A 80 9.55 -8.79 -13.83
C ASP A 80 9.76 -8.12 -12.48
N ILE A 81 8.74 -7.39 -12.00
CA ILE A 81 8.76 -6.63 -10.74
C ILE A 81 7.47 -6.88 -9.98
N VAL A 82 7.59 -7.11 -8.67
CA VAL A 82 6.45 -7.17 -7.73
C VAL A 82 6.66 -6.14 -6.64
N ILE A 83 5.74 -5.18 -6.52
CA ILE A 83 5.72 -4.18 -5.44
C ILE A 83 4.67 -4.60 -4.41
N THR A 84 5.07 -4.65 -3.13
CA THR A 84 4.19 -5.06 -2.02
C THR A 84 4.45 -4.24 -0.76
N GLY A 85 3.41 -4.05 0.05
CA GLY A 85 3.49 -3.31 1.32
C GLY A 85 3.89 -4.16 2.52
N ASP A 86 3.70 -5.47 2.37
CA ASP A 86 4.09 -6.51 3.31
C ASP A 86 5.00 -7.52 2.61
N THR A 87 5.87 -8.19 3.35
CA THR A 87 6.65 -9.33 2.84
C THR A 87 5.71 -10.44 2.34
N LEU A 88 6.09 -11.11 1.25
CA LEU A 88 5.32 -12.23 0.71
C LEU A 88 5.34 -13.42 1.68
N ARG A 89 4.21 -14.13 1.79
CA ARG A 89 4.14 -15.38 2.59
C ARG A 89 4.95 -16.51 1.95
N ASN A 90 4.95 -16.57 0.63
CA ASN A 90 5.69 -17.51 -0.18
C ASN A 90 6.17 -16.81 -1.46
N SER A 91 7.44 -16.39 -1.48
CA SER A 91 8.05 -15.72 -2.62
C SER A 91 8.21 -16.62 -3.84
N ALA A 92 8.34 -17.93 -3.65
CA ALA A 92 8.52 -18.91 -4.73
C ALA A 92 7.32 -18.93 -5.69
N ASP A 93 6.13 -18.56 -5.22
CA ASP A 93 4.91 -18.48 -6.04
C ASP A 93 5.02 -17.42 -7.13
N TYR A 94 5.92 -16.45 -7.00
CA TYR A 94 6.13 -15.37 -7.97
C TYR A 94 7.20 -15.69 -9.01
N GLY A 95 7.97 -16.78 -8.79
CA GLY A 95 9.06 -17.17 -9.69
C GLY A 95 10.23 -16.18 -9.67
N LYS A 96 10.92 -16.04 -10.80
CA LYS A 96 12.06 -15.13 -10.94
C LYS A 96 11.54 -13.70 -11.18
N THR A 97 11.54 -12.89 -10.13
CA THR A 97 11.10 -11.49 -10.16
C THR A 97 12.01 -10.64 -9.28
N LEU A 98 12.06 -9.34 -9.55
CA LEU A 98 12.52 -8.35 -8.58
C LEU A 98 11.42 -8.14 -7.54
N LEU A 99 11.75 -8.32 -6.26
CA LEU A 99 10.82 -8.06 -5.15
C LEU A 99 11.09 -6.67 -4.59
N CYS A 100 10.07 -5.83 -4.56
CA CYS A 100 10.13 -4.47 -4.03
C CYS A 100 9.19 -4.36 -2.83
N PHE A 101 9.75 -4.17 -1.64
CA PHE A 101 8.98 -3.86 -0.44
C PHE A 101 8.87 -2.35 -0.32
N LEU A 102 7.66 -1.81 -0.48
CA LEU A 102 7.39 -0.38 -0.31
C LEU A 102 6.59 -0.17 0.98
N ASN A 103 7.21 0.39 2.01
CA ASN A 103 6.59 0.50 3.32
C ASN A 103 5.31 1.36 3.29
N HIS A 104 4.19 0.80 3.73
CA HIS A 104 2.91 1.55 3.83
C HIS A 104 2.70 2.29 5.17
N GLY A 105 3.75 2.42 5.99
CA GLY A 105 3.69 3.11 7.28
C GLY A 105 3.73 2.19 8.49
N THR A 106 4.33 1.01 8.36
CA THR A 106 4.58 0.08 9.48
C THR A 106 6.00 0.17 10.02
N GLY A 107 6.63 1.33 9.85
CA GLY A 107 8.01 1.65 10.24
C GLY A 107 8.36 1.51 11.73
N ILE A 108 7.40 1.16 12.59
CA ILE A 108 7.62 0.86 14.02
C ILE A 108 7.43 -0.63 14.33
N LYS A 109 6.81 -1.40 13.43
CA LYS A 109 6.46 -2.80 13.69
C LYS A 109 7.65 -3.73 13.47
N ASN A 110 7.72 -4.77 14.32
CA ASN A 110 8.73 -5.83 14.23
C ASN A 110 8.41 -6.91 13.19
N LEU A 111 7.22 -6.85 12.57
CA LEU A 111 6.73 -7.89 11.66
C LEU A 111 7.65 -8.08 10.44
N LEU A 112 8.17 -7.00 9.86
CA LEU A 112 9.11 -7.06 8.75
C LEU A 112 10.32 -7.95 9.09
N TYR A 113 11.02 -7.66 10.18
CA TYR A 113 12.20 -8.43 10.61
C TYR A 113 11.88 -9.91 10.83
N ARG A 114 10.76 -10.19 11.49
CA ARG A 114 10.30 -11.57 11.73
C ARG A 114 10.01 -12.32 10.45
N ASN A 115 9.49 -11.64 9.43
CA ASN A 115 9.18 -12.25 8.16
C ASN A 115 10.45 -12.46 7.33
N LEU A 116 11.34 -11.46 7.25
CA LEU A 116 12.63 -11.61 6.55
C LEU A 116 13.46 -12.76 7.12
N ALA A 117 13.48 -12.92 8.45
CA ALA A 117 14.17 -14.03 9.11
C ALA A 117 13.63 -15.42 8.72
N LYS A 118 12.35 -15.53 8.30
CA LYS A 118 11.75 -16.79 7.84
C LYS A 118 12.09 -17.13 6.40
N VAL A 119 12.49 -16.14 5.60
CA VAL A 119 12.80 -16.30 4.17
C VAL A 119 14.21 -15.81 3.84
N PRO A 120 15.28 -16.37 4.46
CA PRO A 120 16.64 -15.86 4.33
C PRO A 120 17.24 -15.96 2.91
N LYS A 121 16.57 -16.68 2.00
CA LYS A 121 16.97 -16.82 0.60
C LYS A 121 16.36 -15.77 -0.31
N ASP A 122 15.31 -15.08 0.14
CA ASP A 122 14.67 -14.03 -0.64
C ASP A 122 15.57 -12.80 -0.73
N LYS A 123 15.40 -12.06 -1.83
CA LYS A 123 16.06 -10.77 -2.04
C LYS A 123 15.02 -9.71 -2.39
N TYR A 124 14.77 -8.83 -1.43
CA TYR A 124 13.94 -7.64 -1.57
C TYR A 124 14.81 -6.39 -1.75
N GLN A 125 14.29 -5.48 -2.54
CA GLN A 125 14.60 -4.06 -2.54
C GLN A 125 13.64 -3.39 -1.55
N ILE A 126 14.13 -2.96 -0.39
CA ILE A 126 13.33 -2.47 0.73
C ILE A 126 13.40 -0.94 0.77
N PHE A 127 12.28 -0.28 0.50
CA PHE A 127 12.17 1.17 0.49
C PHE A 127 11.62 1.67 1.83
N VAL A 128 12.36 2.56 2.50
CA VAL A 128 12.09 3.03 3.87
C VAL A 128 11.97 4.53 3.99
N GLU A 129 11.22 4.94 5.02
CA GLU A 129 10.78 6.31 5.26
C GLU A 129 11.83 7.24 5.85
N GLY A 130 12.81 6.71 6.58
CA GLY A 130 13.65 7.55 7.42
C GLY A 130 14.92 6.86 7.91
N PRO A 131 15.92 7.65 8.36
CA PRO A 131 17.21 7.13 8.79
C PRO A 131 17.13 6.12 9.94
N HIS A 132 16.17 6.29 10.86
CA HIS A 132 15.99 5.35 11.96
C HIS A 132 15.72 3.92 11.44
N ARG A 133 14.75 3.78 10.53
CA ARG A 133 14.37 2.48 9.97
C ARG A 133 15.47 1.89 9.08
N LEU A 134 16.17 2.73 8.31
CA LEU A 134 17.37 2.32 7.57
C LEU A 134 18.40 1.69 8.51
N ASN A 135 18.79 2.42 9.55
CA ASN A 135 19.80 1.97 10.51
C ASN A 135 19.35 0.70 11.26
N SER A 136 18.08 0.61 11.66
CA SER A 136 17.57 -0.59 12.33
C SER A 136 17.61 -1.84 11.44
N LEU A 137 17.36 -1.71 10.13
CA LEU A 137 17.47 -2.82 9.19
C LEU A 137 18.92 -3.20 8.92
N LEU A 138 19.80 -2.23 8.70
CA LEU A 138 21.24 -2.47 8.45
C LEU A 138 21.91 -3.17 9.64
N ASN A 139 21.48 -2.90 10.87
CA ASN A 139 21.99 -3.54 12.08
C ASN A 139 21.24 -4.84 12.45
N SER A 140 20.27 -5.28 11.65
CA SER A 140 19.49 -6.49 11.93
C SER A 140 20.07 -7.70 11.20
N PRO A 141 20.31 -8.83 11.90
CA PRO A 141 20.71 -10.07 11.24
C PRO A 141 19.61 -10.60 10.29
N ALA A 142 18.35 -10.17 10.48
CA ALA A 142 17.25 -10.53 9.61
C ALA A 142 17.33 -9.89 8.22
N LEU A 143 18.20 -8.90 8.00
CA LEU A 143 18.35 -8.25 6.69
C LEU A 143 18.85 -9.22 5.62
N GLY A 144 19.75 -10.14 5.95
CA GLY A 144 20.25 -11.14 5.00
C GLY A 144 20.75 -10.54 3.69
N LYS A 145 20.16 -10.94 2.56
CA LYS A 145 20.53 -10.51 1.20
C LYS A 145 19.76 -9.28 0.69
N ASN A 146 18.88 -8.73 1.52
CA ASN A 146 18.02 -7.63 1.14
C ASN A 146 18.80 -6.31 1.07
N GLU A 147 18.40 -5.44 0.15
CA GLU A 147 18.97 -4.10 -0.01
C GLU A 147 17.98 -3.07 0.52
N VAL A 148 18.48 -2.01 1.17
CA VAL A 148 17.63 -0.99 1.82
C VAL A 148 17.88 0.36 1.18
N HIS A 149 16.79 1.05 0.82
CA HIS A 149 16.80 2.34 0.12
C HIS A 149 16.04 3.37 0.94
N LEU A 150 16.71 4.45 1.32
CA LEU A 150 16.07 5.59 1.99
C LEU A 150 15.43 6.52 0.96
N ILE A 151 14.11 6.52 0.88
CA ILE A 151 13.36 7.30 -0.12
C ILE A 151 12.29 8.23 0.47
N GLY A 152 12.03 8.15 1.77
CA GLY A 152 10.90 8.86 2.38
C GLY A 152 9.59 8.07 2.28
N LEU A 153 8.46 8.76 2.44
CA LEU A 153 7.12 8.16 2.36
C LEU A 153 6.41 8.65 1.11
N PRO A 154 6.37 7.85 0.02
CA PRO A 154 5.73 8.29 -1.22
C PRO A 154 4.30 8.78 -1.02
N LYS A 155 3.53 8.23 -0.08
CA LYS A 155 2.17 8.71 0.25
C LYS A 155 2.06 10.21 0.56
N LEU A 156 3.16 10.84 0.98
CA LEU A 156 3.21 12.28 1.26
C LEU A 156 3.52 13.11 0.02
N ASP A 157 3.97 12.50 -1.09
CA ASP A 157 4.34 13.19 -2.33
C ASP A 157 3.19 14.04 -2.83
N TYR A 158 1.95 13.53 -2.83
CA TYR A 158 0.77 14.31 -3.21
C TYR A 158 0.53 15.55 -2.36
N VAL A 159 0.83 15.47 -1.06
CA VAL A 159 0.72 16.63 -0.16
C VAL A 159 1.79 17.65 -0.52
N ILE A 160 3.04 17.19 -0.68
CA ILE A 160 4.20 18.05 -0.98
C ILE A 160 4.07 18.70 -2.37
N GLN A 161 3.53 17.97 -3.35
CA GLN A 161 3.26 18.45 -4.71
C GLN A 161 2.01 19.35 -4.80
N GLY A 162 1.29 19.54 -3.71
CA GLY A 162 0.14 20.44 -3.65
C GLY A 162 -1.15 19.89 -4.26
N ARG A 163 -1.27 18.56 -4.47
CA ARG A 163 -2.48 17.90 -5.01
C ARG A 163 -3.74 18.21 -4.18
N TYR A 164 -3.56 18.57 -2.91
CA TYR A 164 -4.64 18.87 -1.96
C TYR A 164 -4.64 20.34 -1.48
N ASN A 165 -3.99 21.25 -2.19
CA ASN A 165 -3.90 22.66 -1.79
C ASN A 165 -5.25 23.40 -1.85
N ASP A 166 -6.17 22.98 -2.72
CA ASP A 166 -7.53 23.52 -2.75
C ASP A 166 -8.39 22.86 -1.66
N LYS A 167 -8.25 23.40 -0.44
CA LYS A 167 -9.02 22.95 0.73
C LYS A 167 -10.53 23.06 0.49
N ARG A 168 -11.00 24.12 -0.17
CA ARG A 168 -12.43 24.36 -0.38
C ARG A 168 -13.01 23.26 -1.27
N ALA A 169 -12.41 23.02 -2.43
CA ALA A 169 -12.86 21.99 -3.35
C ALA A 169 -12.75 20.58 -2.75
N LEU A 170 -11.72 20.32 -1.93
CA LEU A 170 -11.57 19.04 -1.22
C LEU A 170 -12.72 18.79 -0.23
N LEU A 171 -13.06 19.79 0.59
CA LEU A 171 -14.16 19.69 1.54
C LEU A 171 -15.51 19.52 0.83
N GLU A 172 -15.77 20.32 -0.20
CA GLU A 172 -17.00 20.24 -1.00
C GLU A 172 -17.15 18.86 -1.67
N ARG A 173 -16.05 18.28 -2.20
CA ARG A 173 -16.03 16.93 -2.78
C ARG A 173 -16.43 15.85 -1.77
N TRP A 174 -16.12 16.05 -0.49
CA TRP A 174 -16.48 15.12 0.59
C TRP A 174 -17.83 15.45 1.24
N GLY A 175 -18.59 16.39 0.68
CA GLY A 175 -19.89 16.83 1.23
C GLY A 175 -19.76 17.62 2.54
N LEU A 176 -18.58 18.16 2.83
CA LEU A 176 -18.30 18.94 4.03
C LEU A 176 -18.49 20.43 3.74
N ASN A 177 -18.91 21.19 4.75
CA ASN A 177 -19.08 22.63 4.62
C ASN A 177 -17.72 23.36 4.76
N PRO A 178 -17.21 24.01 3.68
CA PRO A 178 -15.92 24.68 3.72
C PRO A 178 -15.87 25.92 4.63
N THR A 179 -17.02 26.46 5.05
CA THR A 179 -17.10 27.61 5.98
C THR A 179 -17.10 27.21 7.45
N ARG A 180 -17.19 25.90 7.76
CA ARG A 180 -17.14 25.38 9.13
C ARG A 180 -15.79 24.75 9.43
N GLN A 181 -15.40 24.79 10.70
CA GLN A 181 -14.29 23.98 11.17
C GLN A 181 -14.62 22.50 10.98
N THR A 182 -13.65 21.75 10.47
CA THR A 182 -13.78 20.31 10.22
C THR A 182 -12.81 19.58 11.12
N VAL A 183 -13.28 18.54 11.81
CA VAL A 183 -12.46 17.65 12.64
C VAL A 183 -12.40 16.29 11.97
N LEU A 184 -11.18 15.81 11.69
CA LEU A 184 -10.95 14.42 11.28
C LEU A 184 -10.61 13.60 12.52
N PHE A 185 -11.52 12.72 12.92
CA PHE A 185 -11.30 11.79 14.02
C PHE A 185 -10.99 10.40 13.47
N ALA A 186 -9.76 9.91 13.71
CA ALA A 186 -9.27 8.62 13.24
C ALA A 186 -8.78 7.75 14.42
N PRO A 187 -9.69 7.20 15.25
CA PRO A 187 -9.30 6.40 16.40
C PRO A 187 -8.64 5.09 15.97
N THR A 188 -7.69 4.62 16.76
CA THR A 188 -7.11 3.29 16.55
C THR A 188 -8.08 2.22 17.02
N TYR A 189 -8.05 1.05 16.38
CA TYR A 189 -8.99 -0.03 16.70
C TYR A 189 -8.79 -0.60 18.12
N LYS A 190 -7.54 -0.62 18.63
CA LYS A 190 -7.19 -1.19 19.95
C LYS A 190 -5.99 -0.47 20.60
N PRO A 191 -6.12 0.07 21.82
CA PRO A 191 -7.40 0.41 22.48
C PRO A 191 -8.12 1.53 21.70
N THR A 192 -9.46 1.46 21.60
CA THR A 192 -10.24 2.53 20.97
C THR A 192 -10.73 3.51 22.02
N CYS A 193 -10.52 4.81 21.79
CA CYS A 193 -11.07 5.88 22.62
C CYS A 193 -12.50 6.28 22.21
N LEU A 194 -13.06 5.68 21.16
CA LEU A 194 -14.38 6.05 20.63
C LEU A 194 -15.47 6.03 21.71
N TYR A 195 -15.45 5.03 22.61
CA TYR A 195 -16.44 4.92 23.67
C TYR A 195 -16.37 6.03 24.72
N GLU A 196 -15.21 6.68 24.85
CA GLU A 196 -15.00 7.78 25.80
C GLU A 196 -15.40 9.13 25.19
N VAL A 197 -15.22 9.29 23.87
CA VAL A 197 -15.40 10.59 23.21
C VAL A 197 -16.68 10.70 22.37
N LYS A 198 -17.40 9.59 22.11
CA LYS A 198 -18.56 9.60 21.19
C LYS A 198 -19.62 10.64 21.59
N ASP A 199 -19.96 10.73 22.88
CA ASP A 199 -21.06 11.58 23.35
C ASP A 199 -20.64 13.05 23.23
N TYR A 200 -19.37 13.37 23.47
CA TYR A 200 -18.81 14.72 23.26
C TYR A 200 -18.68 15.14 21.79
N ILE A 201 -18.69 14.20 20.84
CA ILE A 201 -18.50 14.48 19.41
C ILE A 201 -19.85 14.55 18.67
N PHE A 202 -20.82 13.74 19.10
CA PHE A 202 -22.07 13.52 18.35
C PHE A 202 -23.33 14.06 19.04
N GLU A 203 -23.26 14.49 20.30
CA GLU A 203 -24.35 15.16 21.05
C GLU A 203 -24.01 16.64 21.32
#